data_AF-A0A368LEM2-F1
#
_entry.id   AF-A0A368LEM2-F1
#
_cell.length_a   1.000
_cell.length_b   1.000
_cell.length_c   1.000
_cell.angle_alpha   90.00
_cell.angle_beta   90.00
_cell.angle_gamma   90.00
#
_symmetry.space_group_name_H-M   'P 1'
#
loop_
_entity.id
_entity.type
_entity.pdbx_description
1 polymer ?
#
loop_
_entity_poly.entity_id
_entity_poly.type
_entity_poly.pdbx_seq_one_letter_code
_entity_poly.pdbx_strand_id
1 'polypeptide(L)'
;MGGDESADDAEQEPQQAFHVALPKGVVESIVPTDSVRSVTTRALYVEILIRAPLDRVWELTQDVDLHPRWDARFSAIRPTGVRDDGARTFRYELALGVRTIRGTGVSLSEKRAAGGPRTSALVFDADDRLSPLRRGRGYWRYVPHPEGVRFITGYDYQPWFGAFGRLLDRVLIRHVVWWLTAWSFDRLRLWAESGIEPERVTWWRGWLRGPRARARSCLSRPSAHNGRDVMAAAPDSLSRIRDHD
;
A
#
# COMPACT_ATOMS: atom_id res chain seq x y z
N MET A 1 -0.48 50.94 35.15
CA MET A 1 0.36 49.75 35.41
C MET A 1 -0.58 48.56 35.44
N GLY A 2 -0.85 47.99 34.27
CA GLY A 2 -1.65 46.78 34.11
C GLY A 2 -0.75 45.69 33.55
N GLY A 3 -0.79 44.50 34.13
CA GLY A 3 -0.14 43.31 33.59
C GLY A 3 -0.95 42.71 32.44
N ASP A 4 -0.32 41.83 31.68
CA ASP A 4 -0.82 40.48 31.46
C ASP A 4 0.32 39.57 30.95
N GLU A 5 0.21 38.32 31.37
CA GLU A 5 1.03 37.17 31.06
C GLU A 5 0.54 36.56 29.75
N SER A 6 1.40 36.18 28.80
CA SER A 6 1.08 35.15 27.79
C SER A 6 2.28 34.76 26.92
N ALA A 7 2.64 33.49 27.07
CA ALA A 7 2.87 32.50 26.01
C ALA A 7 3.78 32.87 24.83
N ASP A 8 5.01 32.35 24.89
CA ASP A 8 5.86 32.13 23.70
C ASP A 8 5.61 30.68 23.24
N ASP A 9 4.51 30.48 22.51
CA ASP A 9 4.18 29.23 21.83
C ASP A 9 4.94 29.19 20.49
N ALA A 10 5.96 28.34 20.42
CA ALA A 10 6.62 28.00 19.17
C ALA A 10 5.71 27.12 18.32
N GLU A 11 4.84 27.75 17.52
CA GLU A 11 4.09 27.10 16.44
C GLU A 11 5.07 26.50 15.42
N GLN A 12 5.17 25.17 15.42
CA GLN A 12 5.75 24.41 14.32
C GLN A 12 4.77 24.43 13.14
N GLU A 13 5.16 25.15 12.08
CA GLU A 13 4.43 25.24 10.82
C GLU A 13 4.07 23.85 10.26
N PRO A 14 2.81 23.61 9.87
CA PRO A 14 2.42 22.37 9.20
C PRO A 14 2.97 22.33 7.77
N GLN A 15 3.72 21.26 7.47
CA GLN A 15 4.36 21.00 6.19
C GLN A 15 3.34 21.08 5.03
N GLN A 16 3.59 22.04 4.15
CA GLN A 16 2.74 22.48 3.05
C GLN A 16 2.34 21.37 2.07
N ALA A 17 1.03 21.28 1.82
CA ALA A 17 0.44 20.56 0.69
C ALA A 17 0.52 21.46 -0.55
N PHE A 18 1.40 21.13 -1.50
CA PHE A 18 1.49 21.86 -2.76
C PHE A 18 0.45 21.37 -3.77
N HIS A 19 -0.37 22.33 -4.22
CA HIS A 19 -1.31 22.25 -5.34
C HIS A 19 -0.52 22.39 -6.64
N VAL A 20 -0.68 21.49 -7.61
CA VAL A 20 -0.07 21.65 -8.95
C VAL A 20 -1.19 21.76 -9.99
N ALA A 21 -1.27 22.94 -10.61
CA ALA A 21 -2.06 23.21 -11.81
C ALA A 21 -1.26 22.75 -13.05
N LEU A 22 -1.92 22.07 -13.99
CA LEU A 22 -1.31 21.54 -15.21
C LEU A 22 -1.37 22.57 -16.37
N PRO A 23 -0.28 22.79 -17.13
CA PRO A 23 -0.38 23.43 -18.45
C PRO A 23 -0.73 22.41 -19.55
N LYS A 24 -1.50 22.88 -20.54
CA LYS A 24 -1.93 22.12 -21.75
C LYS A 24 -0.88 22.22 -22.87
N GLY A 25 -0.64 21.09 -23.56
CA GLY A 25 -0.37 21.07 -25.01
C GLY A 25 0.93 20.40 -25.48
N VAL A 26 0.73 19.37 -26.33
CA VAL A 26 1.50 19.06 -27.59
C VAL A 26 2.90 18.42 -27.38
N VAL A 27 3.36 17.34 -28.04
CA VAL A 27 3.10 16.72 -29.36
C VAL A 27 3.36 15.19 -29.29
N GLU A 28 2.71 14.46 -30.20
CA GLU A 28 3.03 13.10 -30.69
C GLU A 28 4.52 12.82 -30.98
N SER A 29 4.99 11.61 -30.62
CA SER A 29 5.90 10.83 -31.46
C SER A 29 5.78 9.33 -31.15
N ILE A 30 5.46 8.56 -32.19
CA ILE A 30 5.24 7.11 -32.24
C ILE A 30 6.59 6.37 -32.12
N VAL A 31 6.74 5.50 -31.11
CA VAL A 31 7.80 4.46 -31.01
C VAL A 31 7.20 3.27 -30.22
N PRO A 32 7.44 1.99 -30.62
CA PRO A 32 6.48 0.92 -30.39
C PRO A 32 6.33 0.51 -28.93
N THR A 33 5.06 0.40 -28.53
CA THR A 33 4.57 -0.13 -27.27
C THR A 33 4.94 -1.60 -27.13
N ASP A 34 6.05 -1.90 -26.44
CA ASP A 34 6.19 -3.19 -25.77
C ASP A 34 5.24 -3.22 -24.57
N SER A 35 3.97 -3.41 -24.91
CA SER A 35 2.92 -3.77 -23.99
C SER A 35 3.38 -5.02 -23.25
N VAL A 36 3.77 -4.85 -21.99
CA VAL A 36 3.98 -5.97 -21.08
C VAL A 36 2.69 -6.76 -21.08
N ARG A 37 2.68 -7.83 -21.86
CA ARG A 37 1.57 -8.75 -21.97
C ARG A 37 1.28 -9.24 -20.55
N SER A 38 0.06 -9.00 -20.11
CA SER A 38 -0.53 -9.58 -18.90
C SER A 38 -0.20 -11.07 -18.87
N VAL A 39 0.81 -11.44 -18.08
CA VAL A 39 1.07 -12.84 -17.77
C VAL A 39 -0.09 -13.23 -16.87
N THR A 40 -0.87 -14.20 -17.34
CA THR A 40 -2.12 -14.68 -16.75
C THR A 40 -1.91 -15.35 -15.39
N THR A 41 -1.60 -14.56 -14.37
CA THR A 41 -1.62 -14.95 -12.96
C THR A 41 -2.52 -13.99 -12.20
N ARG A 42 -3.57 -14.55 -11.58
CA ARG A 42 -4.70 -13.83 -11.00
C ARG A 42 -4.23 -12.81 -9.96
N ALA A 43 -4.32 -11.52 -10.29
CA ALA A 43 -4.02 -10.42 -9.37
C ALA A 43 -4.70 -10.61 -8.01
N LEU A 44 -3.99 -10.24 -6.94
CA LEU A 44 -4.47 -10.36 -5.57
C LEU A 44 -5.38 -9.19 -5.23
N TYR A 45 -6.46 -9.50 -4.52
CA TYR A 45 -7.42 -8.52 -4.02
C TYR A 45 -7.64 -8.73 -2.53
N VAL A 46 -7.55 -7.64 -1.77
CA VAL A 46 -7.93 -7.62 -0.36
C VAL A 46 -8.73 -6.35 -0.10
N GLU A 47 -9.89 -6.51 0.52
CA GLU A 47 -10.73 -5.41 0.98
C GLU A 47 -11.13 -5.61 2.44
N ILE A 48 -11.12 -4.54 3.23
CA ILE A 48 -11.70 -4.49 4.56
C ILE A 48 -12.44 -3.17 4.78
N LEU A 49 -13.54 -3.21 5.55
CA LEU A 49 -14.17 -2.00 6.09
C LEU A 49 -13.49 -1.64 7.42
N ILE A 50 -13.01 -0.41 7.53
CA ILE A 50 -12.39 0.14 8.75
C ILE A 50 -13.30 1.26 9.29
N ARG A 51 -13.84 1.07 10.48
CA ARG A 51 -14.70 2.04 11.19
C ARG A 51 -13.88 3.15 11.85
N ALA A 52 -13.13 3.89 11.05
CA ALA A 52 -12.32 5.02 11.47
C ALA A 52 -12.37 6.14 10.41
N PRO A 53 -12.05 7.40 10.78
CA PRO A 53 -11.99 8.50 9.83
C PRO A 53 -10.97 8.26 8.70
N LEU A 54 -11.27 8.77 7.50
CA LEU A 54 -10.39 8.65 6.33
C LEU A 54 -8.98 9.18 6.59
N ASP A 55 -8.85 10.30 7.29
CA ASP A 55 -7.54 10.87 7.62
C ASP A 55 -6.71 9.97 8.51
N ARG A 56 -7.34 9.29 9.47
CA ARG A 56 -6.65 8.34 10.33
C ARG A 56 -6.14 7.13 9.55
N VAL A 57 -6.98 6.54 8.70
CA VAL A 57 -6.57 5.41 7.87
C VAL A 57 -5.47 5.83 6.88
N TRP A 58 -5.57 7.04 6.32
CA TRP A 58 -4.56 7.60 5.43
C TRP A 58 -3.21 7.80 6.13
N GLU A 59 -3.19 8.44 7.29
CA GLU A 59 -1.98 8.65 8.08
C GLU A 59 -1.29 7.32 8.40
N LEU A 60 -2.01 6.36 8.98
CA LEU A 60 -1.47 5.05 9.37
C LEU A 60 -0.86 4.26 8.20
N THR A 61 -1.34 4.51 6.98
CA THR A 61 -0.92 3.78 5.78
C THR A 61 0.17 4.52 5.00
N GLN A 62 0.23 5.84 5.07
CA GLN A 62 1.16 6.66 4.29
C GLN A 62 2.38 7.14 5.07
N ASP A 63 2.29 7.20 6.40
CA ASP A 63 3.43 7.47 7.27
C ASP A 63 4.39 6.27 7.29
N VAL A 64 5.65 6.52 6.94
CA VAL A 64 6.68 5.48 6.77
C VAL A 64 7.16 4.85 8.07
N ASP A 65 6.93 5.50 9.21
CA ASP A 65 7.27 5.00 10.54
C ASP A 65 6.09 4.23 11.15
N LEU A 66 4.85 4.59 10.79
CA LEU A 66 3.65 3.87 11.23
C LEU A 66 3.36 2.62 10.40
N HIS A 67 3.64 2.66 9.09
CA HIS A 67 3.28 1.59 8.16
C HIS A 67 3.88 0.22 8.51
N PRO A 68 5.20 0.08 8.78
CA PRO A 68 5.80 -1.22 9.10
C PRO A 68 5.28 -1.82 10.41
N ARG A 69 4.68 -1.01 11.29
CA ARG A 69 4.14 -1.48 12.56
C ARG A 69 3.01 -2.48 12.35
N TRP A 70 2.11 -2.24 11.38
CA TRP A 70 0.96 -3.09 11.11
C TRP A 70 1.15 -4.03 9.91
N ASP A 71 1.87 -3.61 8.88
CA ASP A 71 2.06 -4.39 7.66
C ASP A 71 3.18 -5.42 7.78
N ALA A 72 2.83 -6.69 7.93
CA ALA A 72 3.83 -7.76 8.09
C ALA A 72 4.63 -8.06 6.80
N ARG A 73 4.33 -7.38 5.69
CA ARG A 73 5.10 -7.46 4.46
C ARG A 73 6.34 -6.56 4.48
N PHE A 74 6.46 -5.66 5.46
CA PHE A 74 7.57 -4.71 5.59
C PHE A 74 8.07 -4.68 7.04
N SER A 75 9.39 -4.75 7.24
CA SER A 75 10.02 -4.46 8.53
C SER A 75 10.53 -3.02 8.62
N ALA A 76 10.82 -2.39 7.50
CA ALA A 76 11.19 -0.97 7.44
C ALA A 76 10.89 -0.39 6.05
N ILE A 77 10.58 0.91 6.01
CA ILE A 77 10.47 1.70 4.79
C ILE A 77 11.33 2.95 4.99
N ARG A 78 12.15 3.30 3.99
CA ARG A 78 13.07 4.42 4.03
C ARG A 78 12.93 5.25 2.76
N PRO A 79 12.41 6.48 2.84
CA PRO A 79 12.38 7.39 1.70
C PRO A 79 13.79 7.61 1.15
N THR A 80 13.93 7.58 -0.17
CA THR A 80 15.21 7.85 -0.86
C THR A 80 15.18 9.11 -1.70
N GLY A 81 14.00 9.63 -2.04
CA GLY A 81 13.87 10.87 -2.79
C GLY A 81 12.46 11.10 -3.33
N VAL A 82 12.33 12.19 -4.09
CA VAL A 82 11.11 12.56 -4.83
C VAL A 82 11.53 12.80 -6.28
N ARG A 83 10.77 12.23 -7.23
CA ARG A 83 10.94 12.41 -8.67
C ARG A 83 10.26 13.70 -9.14
N ASP A 84 10.63 14.16 -10.33
CA ASP A 84 10.05 15.36 -10.96
C ASP A 84 8.54 15.25 -11.23
N ASP A 85 8.04 14.02 -11.38
CA ASP A 85 6.60 13.71 -11.52
C ASP A 85 5.85 13.64 -10.18
N GLY A 86 6.52 13.97 -9.08
CA GLY A 86 5.97 13.94 -7.72
C GLY A 86 5.93 12.55 -7.08
N ALA A 87 6.38 11.50 -7.77
CA ALA A 87 6.44 10.16 -7.19
C ALA A 87 7.58 10.05 -6.17
N ARG A 88 7.34 9.35 -5.06
CA ARG A 88 8.31 9.15 -3.97
C ARG A 88 9.05 7.85 -4.20
N THR A 89 10.38 7.90 -4.15
CA THR A 89 11.21 6.69 -4.17
C THR A 89 11.52 6.26 -2.74
N PHE A 90 11.60 4.96 -2.52
CA PHE A 90 11.94 4.40 -1.21
C PHE A 90 12.66 3.07 -1.33
N ARG A 91 13.35 2.70 -0.25
CA ARG A 91 13.85 1.34 0.00
C ARG A 91 12.99 0.69 1.06
N TYR A 92 12.73 -0.60 0.91
CA TYR A 92 12.03 -1.38 1.92
C TYR A 92 12.85 -2.59 2.34
N GLU A 93 12.61 -3.02 3.56
CA GLU A 93 13.18 -4.24 4.11
C GLU A 93 12.06 -5.18 4.56
N LEU A 94 12.31 -6.48 4.47
CA LEU A 94 11.49 -7.54 5.05
C LEU A 94 12.39 -8.51 5.81
N ALA A 95 12.43 -8.36 7.13
CA ALA A 95 13.13 -9.27 8.03
C ALA A 95 12.33 -10.57 8.23
N LEU A 96 12.86 -11.68 7.75
CA LEU A 96 12.32 -13.04 7.89
C LEU A 96 12.98 -13.81 9.06
N GLY A 97 13.57 -13.08 10.03
CA GLY A 97 14.28 -13.63 11.19
C GLY A 97 15.71 -14.06 10.87
N VAL A 98 15.90 -14.97 9.90
CA VAL A 98 17.23 -15.46 9.51
C VAL A 98 17.86 -14.67 8.37
N ARG A 99 17.06 -13.89 7.64
CA ARG A 99 17.46 -13.10 6.47
C ARG A 99 16.62 -11.84 6.37
N THR A 100 17.19 -10.82 5.74
CA THR A 100 16.47 -9.59 5.39
C THR A 100 16.46 -9.44 3.89
N ILE A 101 15.26 -9.49 3.31
CA ILE A 101 15.04 -9.16 1.90
C ILE A 101 15.01 -7.65 1.78
N ARG A 102 15.67 -7.10 0.75
CA ARG A 102 15.66 -5.67 0.44
C ARG A 102 15.10 -5.45 -0.95
N GLY A 103 14.42 -4.33 -1.12
CA GLY A 103 13.97 -3.88 -2.42
C GLY A 103 13.80 -2.38 -2.48
N THR A 104 13.52 -1.91 -3.67
CA THR A 104 13.23 -0.51 -3.97
C THR A 104 11.79 -0.37 -4.45
N GLY A 105 11.24 0.82 -4.32
CA GLY A 105 9.90 1.09 -4.77
C GLY A 105 9.69 2.55 -5.11
N VAL A 106 8.65 2.78 -5.89
CA VAL A 106 8.15 4.10 -6.28
C VAL A 106 6.67 4.14 -5.95
N SER A 107 6.26 5.10 -5.13
CA SER A 107 4.86 5.34 -4.79
C SER A 107 4.38 6.69 -5.31
N LEU A 108 3.15 6.73 -5.81
CA LEU A 108 2.47 7.96 -6.20
C LEU A 108 1.10 8.00 -5.53
N SER A 109 0.92 8.96 -4.63
CA SER A 109 -0.28 9.11 -3.82
C SER A 109 -1.10 10.30 -4.30
N GLU A 110 -2.39 10.08 -4.54
CA GLU A 110 -3.33 11.10 -4.97
C GLU A 110 -4.43 11.29 -3.92
N LYS A 111 -4.61 12.54 -3.50
CA LYS A 111 -5.74 12.99 -2.68
C LYS A 111 -6.69 13.77 -3.58
N ARG A 112 -7.96 13.36 -3.66
CA ARG A 112 -9.02 14.21 -4.20
C ARG A 112 -9.47 15.23 -3.14
N ALA A 113 -10.39 16.12 -3.51
CA ALA A 113 -10.97 17.13 -2.62
C ALA A 113 -11.33 16.58 -1.22
N ALA A 114 -11.39 17.47 -0.22
CA ALA A 114 -11.61 17.09 1.17
C ALA A 114 -12.79 16.09 1.33
N GLY A 115 -12.54 14.97 2.01
CA GLY A 115 -13.52 13.89 2.21
C GLY A 115 -13.74 12.93 1.03
N GLY A 116 -13.12 13.17 -0.13
CA GLY A 116 -13.23 12.31 -1.31
C GLY A 116 -12.37 11.05 -1.25
N PRO A 117 -12.56 10.11 -2.21
CA PRO A 117 -11.75 8.91 -2.29
C PRO A 117 -10.28 9.25 -2.54
N ARG A 118 -9.39 8.46 -1.95
CA ARG A 118 -7.95 8.59 -2.11
C ARG A 118 -7.37 7.34 -2.76
N THR A 119 -6.23 7.49 -3.41
CA THR A 119 -5.53 6.37 -4.04
C THR A 119 -4.04 6.50 -3.84
N SER A 120 -3.37 5.37 -3.63
CA SER A 120 -1.91 5.28 -3.59
C SER A 120 -1.50 4.19 -4.57
N ALA A 121 -0.85 4.56 -5.66
CA ALA A 121 -0.24 3.63 -6.59
C ALA A 121 1.18 3.30 -6.10
N LEU A 122 1.59 2.06 -6.33
CA LEU A 122 2.90 1.56 -5.93
C LEU A 122 3.46 0.63 -7.00
N VAL A 123 4.71 0.85 -7.39
CA VAL A 123 5.53 -0.12 -8.12
C VAL A 123 6.72 -0.46 -7.23
N PHE A 124 7.06 -1.74 -7.17
CA PHE A 124 8.20 -2.22 -6.38
C PHE A 124 9.02 -3.23 -7.16
N ASP A 125 10.32 -3.24 -6.87
CA ASP A 125 11.27 -4.22 -7.35
C ASP A 125 12.10 -4.74 -6.17
N ALA A 126 12.29 -6.05 -6.11
CA ALA A 126 13.17 -6.67 -5.13
C ALA A 126 14.56 -6.85 -5.74
N ASP A 127 15.55 -6.20 -5.14
CA ASP A 127 16.96 -6.28 -5.57
C ASP A 127 17.57 -7.69 -5.31
N ASP A 128 16.90 -8.51 -4.50
CA ASP A 128 17.35 -9.86 -4.12
C ASP A 128 16.94 -10.92 -5.16
N ARG A 129 17.94 -11.59 -5.76
CA ARG A 129 17.75 -12.69 -6.73
C ARG A 129 16.98 -13.88 -6.16
N LEU A 130 16.88 -14.01 -4.83
CA LEU A 130 16.14 -15.07 -4.13
C LEU A 130 14.74 -14.62 -3.69
N SER A 131 14.36 -13.35 -3.91
CA SER A 131 13.01 -12.89 -3.59
C SER A 131 11.99 -13.58 -4.49
N PRO A 132 10.95 -14.23 -3.91
CA PRO A 132 9.88 -14.84 -4.69
C PRO A 132 9.01 -13.80 -5.43
N LEU A 133 9.12 -12.53 -5.03
CA LEU A 133 8.40 -11.38 -5.59
C LEU A 133 9.44 -10.47 -6.23
N ARG A 134 9.63 -10.53 -7.56
CA ARG A 134 10.63 -9.69 -8.27
C ARG A 134 10.08 -8.29 -8.47
N ARG A 135 9.37 -8.09 -9.58
CA ARG A 135 8.69 -6.83 -9.91
C ARG A 135 7.20 -6.98 -9.65
N GLY A 136 6.62 -6.01 -8.96
CA GLY A 136 5.19 -5.95 -8.72
C GLY A 136 4.64 -4.54 -8.82
N ARG A 137 3.34 -4.47 -9.13
CA ARG A 137 2.58 -3.23 -9.17
C ARG A 137 1.30 -3.41 -8.37
N GLY A 138 0.98 -2.43 -7.57
CA GLY A 138 -0.18 -2.45 -6.69
C GLY A 138 -0.78 -1.08 -6.53
N TYR A 139 -2.01 -1.06 -6.06
CA TYR A 139 -2.67 0.16 -5.65
C TYR A 139 -3.39 -0.07 -4.33
N TRP A 140 -3.55 1.03 -3.61
CA TRP A 140 -4.47 1.19 -2.51
C TRP A 140 -5.55 2.16 -2.89
N ARG A 141 -6.78 1.86 -2.47
CA ARG A 141 -7.93 2.74 -2.63
C ARG A 141 -8.63 2.88 -1.30
N TYR A 142 -8.95 4.12 -0.96
CA TYR A 142 -9.66 4.51 0.24
C TYR A 142 -10.99 5.07 -0.21
N VAL A 143 -12.06 4.28 -0.06
CA VAL A 143 -13.40 4.71 -0.47
C VAL A 143 -14.18 5.09 0.79
N PRO A 144 -14.58 6.37 0.95
CA PRO A 144 -15.48 6.78 2.01
C PRO A 144 -16.75 5.92 2.03
N HIS A 145 -17.18 5.52 3.23
CA HIS A 145 -18.35 4.70 3.46
C HIS A 145 -19.11 5.26 4.68
N PRO A 146 -20.45 5.13 4.77
CA PRO A 146 -21.20 5.65 5.93
C PRO A 146 -20.69 5.16 7.29
N GLU A 147 -20.16 3.94 7.35
CA GLU A 147 -19.59 3.35 8.58
C GLU A 147 -18.08 3.60 8.76
N GLY A 148 -17.40 4.28 7.82
CA GLY A 148 -15.95 4.51 7.88
C GLY A 148 -15.29 4.53 6.49
N VAL A 149 -14.32 3.64 6.27
CA VAL A 149 -13.53 3.59 5.02
C VAL A 149 -13.43 2.16 4.52
N ARG A 150 -13.79 1.93 3.26
CA ARG A 150 -13.44 0.69 2.56
C ARG A 150 -12.00 0.82 2.06
N PHE A 151 -11.10 0.08 2.69
CA PHE A 151 -9.70 0.03 2.31
C PHE A 151 -9.46 -1.18 1.42
N ILE A 152 -9.00 -0.91 0.19
CA ILE A 152 -8.87 -1.91 -0.87
C ILE A 152 -7.43 -1.91 -1.36
N THR A 153 -6.86 -3.08 -1.57
CA THR A 153 -5.67 -3.26 -2.39
C THR A 153 -5.89 -4.24 -3.52
N GLY A 154 -5.38 -3.87 -4.68
CA GLY A 154 -5.17 -4.77 -5.80
C GLY A 154 -3.69 -4.74 -6.19
N TYR A 155 -3.05 -5.89 -6.33
CA TYR A 155 -1.69 -5.93 -6.84
C TYR A 155 -1.38 -7.23 -7.57
N ASP A 156 -0.44 -7.14 -8.50
CA ASP A 156 0.10 -8.29 -9.20
C ASP A 156 1.63 -8.21 -9.20
N TYR A 157 2.24 -9.37 -9.26
CA TYR A 157 3.69 -9.51 -9.24
C TYR A 157 4.11 -10.68 -10.11
N GLN A 158 5.35 -10.59 -10.59
CA GLN A 158 5.97 -11.68 -11.32
C GLN A 158 6.61 -12.67 -10.34
N PRO A 159 6.23 -13.97 -10.38
CA PRO A 159 6.86 -14.99 -9.56
C PRO A 159 8.28 -15.30 -10.06
N TRP A 160 9.04 -15.96 -9.19
CA TRP A 160 10.41 -16.40 -9.47
C TRP A 160 10.50 -17.58 -10.47
N PHE A 161 11.71 -17.86 -10.97
CA PHE A 161 12.07 -18.64 -12.18
C PHE A 161 11.17 -19.83 -12.59
N GLY A 162 10.87 -19.90 -13.90
CA GLY A 162 10.50 -21.14 -14.61
C GLY A 162 9.07 -21.64 -14.39
N ALA A 163 8.73 -22.80 -14.98
CA ALA A 163 7.41 -23.40 -14.86
C ALA A 163 7.09 -23.87 -13.42
N PHE A 164 8.12 -24.34 -12.70
CA PHE A 164 7.99 -24.76 -11.30
C PHE A 164 7.69 -23.58 -10.37
N GLY A 165 8.39 -22.45 -10.51
CA GLY A 165 8.13 -21.24 -9.74
C GLY A 165 6.70 -20.73 -9.94
N ARG A 166 6.18 -20.76 -11.17
CA ARG A 166 4.78 -20.42 -11.47
C ARG A 166 3.77 -21.37 -10.82
N LEU A 167 4.09 -22.67 -10.72
CA LEU A 167 3.21 -23.64 -10.07
C LEU A 167 3.19 -23.43 -8.55
N LEU A 168 4.36 -23.29 -7.94
CA LEU A 168 4.50 -23.03 -6.50
C LEU A 168 3.84 -21.69 -6.13
N ASP A 169 3.99 -20.68 -6.97
CA ASP A 169 3.34 -19.39 -6.81
C ASP A 169 1.82 -19.53 -6.74
N ARG A 170 1.26 -20.25 -7.71
CA ARG A 170 -0.18 -20.47 -7.84
C ARG A 170 -0.75 -21.30 -6.68
N VAL A 171 -0.04 -22.33 -6.22
CA VAL A 171 -0.56 -23.29 -5.23
C VAL A 171 -0.31 -22.84 -3.80
N LEU A 172 0.74 -22.05 -3.54
CA LEU A 172 1.14 -21.70 -2.17
C LEU A 172 1.42 -20.22 -1.98
N ILE A 173 2.34 -19.63 -2.75
CA ILE A 173 2.87 -18.29 -2.44
C ILE A 173 1.76 -17.23 -2.50
N ARG A 174 0.94 -17.21 -3.55
CA ARG A 174 -0.19 -16.27 -3.65
C ARG A 174 -1.18 -16.41 -2.51
N HIS A 175 -1.43 -17.63 -2.02
CA HIS A 175 -2.32 -17.86 -0.89
C HIS A 175 -1.73 -17.32 0.42
N VAL A 176 -0.44 -17.57 0.66
CA VAL A 176 0.27 -17.06 1.84
C VAL A 176 0.35 -15.53 1.80
N VAL A 177 0.70 -14.96 0.65
CA VAL A 177 0.81 -13.52 0.43
C VAL A 177 -0.54 -12.82 0.59
N TRP A 178 -1.62 -13.42 0.07
CA TRP A 178 -2.99 -12.94 0.32
C TRP A 178 -3.32 -12.97 1.81
N TRP A 179 -3.07 -14.09 2.48
CA TRP A 179 -3.37 -14.25 3.90
C TRP A 179 -2.60 -13.24 4.75
N LEU A 180 -1.31 -13.02 4.46
CA LEU A 180 -0.47 -12.06 5.16
C LEU A 180 -0.97 -10.62 4.97
N THR A 181 -1.39 -10.29 3.75
CA THR A 181 -1.99 -8.98 3.44
C THR A 181 -3.30 -8.77 4.19
N ALA A 182 -4.19 -9.76 4.17
CA ALA A 182 -5.49 -9.72 4.86
C ALA A 182 -5.33 -9.67 6.40
N TRP A 183 -4.36 -10.41 6.94
CA TRP A 183 -4.03 -10.34 8.36
C TRP A 183 -3.52 -8.95 8.75
N SER A 184 -2.64 -8.37 7.93
CA SER A 184 -2.12 -7.01 8.13
C SER A 184 -3.23 -5.96 8.08
N PHE A 185 -4.20 -6.11 7.17
CA PHE A 185 -5.36 -5.23 7.06
C PHE A 185 -6.25 -5.27 8.30
N ASP A 186 -6.51 -6.46 8.86
CA ASP A 186 -7.28 -6.57 10.10
C ASP A 186 -6.49 -6.04 11.31
N ARG A 187 -5.15 -6.16 11.30
CA ARG A 187 -4.29 -5.54 12.32
C ARG A 187 -4.32 -4.01 12.25
N LEU A 188 -4.27 -3.44 11.06
CA LEU A 188 -4.51 -2.01 10.81
C LEU A 188 -5.89 -1.60 11.32
N ARG A 189 -6.93 -2.39 11.01
CA ARG A 189 -8.30 -2.12 11.49
C ARG A 189 -8.37 -2.05 13.01
N LEU A 190 -7.81 -3.02 13.72
CA LEU A 190 -7.79 -3.04 15.19
C LEU A 190 -7.08 -1.80 15.77
N TRP A 191 -6.00 -1.36 15.12
CA TRP A 191 -5.29 -0.16 15.56
C TRP A 191 -6.09 1.12 15.28
N ALA A 192 -6.66 1.24 14.09
CA ALA A 192 -7.43 2.40 13.67
C ALA A 192 -8.76 2.55 14.44
N GLU A 193 -9.47 1.46 14.70
CA GLU A 193 -10.80 1.47 15.35
C GLU A 193 -10.73 1.51 16.87
N SER A 194 -9.73 0.85 17.47
CA SER A 194 -9.71 0.59 18.91
C SER A 194 -8.41 1.00 19.59
N GLY A 195 -7.47 1.63 18.87
CA GLY A 195 -6.18 2.03 19.42
C GLY A 195 -5.29 0.86 19.86
N ILE A 196 -5.64 -0.38 19.48
CA ILE A 196 -4.85 -1.56 19.85
C ILE A 196 -3.56 -1.51 19.03
N GLU A 197 -2.46 -1.21 19.70
CA GLU A 197 -1.16 -1.13 19.05
C GLU A 197 -0.82 -2.43 18.30
N PRO A 198 -0.31 -2.34 17.06
CA PRO A 198 0.00 -3.51 16.27
C PRO A 198 0.89 -4.52 16.99
N GLU A 199 1.85 -4.05 17.79
CA GLU A 199 2.83 -4.88 18.53
C GLU A 199 2.15 -5.83 19.54
N ARG A 200 0.93 -5.52 19.97
CA ARG A 200 0.12 -6.38 20.84
C ARG A 200 -0.60 -7.49 20.07
N VAL A 201 -0.74 -7.33 18.76
CA VAL A 201 -1.41 -8.26 17.84
C VAL A 201 -0.35 -9.06 17.09
N THR A 202 0.31 -10.00 17.78
CA THR A 202 1.24 -10.93 17.14
C THR A 202 0.58 -12.29 16.88
N TRP A 203 1.06 -13.00 15.87
CA TRP A 203 0.52 -14.31 15.50
C TRP A 203 0.61 -15.36 16.63
N TRP A 204 1.66 -15.30 17.48
CA TRP A 204 1.78 -16.16 18.66
C TRP A 204 1.05 -15.62 19.90
N ARG A 205 1.05 -14.31 20.18
CA ARG A 205 0.27 -13.73 21.30
C ARG A 205 -1.23 -13.86 21.08
N GLY A 206 -1.63 -14.01 19.82
CA GLY A 206 -2.95 -14.47 19.47
C GLY A 206 -3.33 -15.68 20.32
N TRP A 207 -2.56 -16.76 20.38
CA TRP A 207 -2.91 -17.94 21.16
C TRP A 207 -3.20 -17.67 22.65
N LEU A 208 -2.58 -16.65 23.24
CA LEU A 208 -2.69 -16.27 24.65
C LEU A 208 -3.84 -15.29 24.93
N ARG A 209 -5.10 -15.66 24.65
CA ARG A 209 -6.35 -14.90 24.96
C ARG A 209 -6.37 -13.39 24.58
N GLY A 210 -5.37 -12.86 23.89
CA GLY A 210 -5.24 -11.46 23.51
C GLY A 210 -5.98 -11.09 22.23
N PRO A 211 -5.92 -9.81 21.82
CA PRO A 211 -6.47 -9.35 20.55
C PRO A 211 -5.80 -10.08 19.38
N ARG A 212 -6.61 -10.47 18.39
CA ARG A 212 -6.19 -11.30 17.26
C ARG A 212 -6.67 -10.68 15.95
N ALA A 213 -5.74 -10.41 15.04
CA ALA A 213 -6.07 -10.15 13.65
C ALA A 213 -6.48 -11.46 12.94
N ARG A 214 -7.45 -11.37 12.04
CA ARG A 214 -8.09 -12.47 11.33
C ARG A 214 -8.20 -12.15 9.85
N ALA A 215 -7.46 -12.87 9.01
CA ALA A 215 -7.52 -12.69 7.55
C ALA A 215 -8.94 -12.86 6.97
N ARG A 216 -9.80 -13.68 7.61
CA ARG A 216 -11.20 -13.87 7.22
C ARG A 216 -12.09 -12.63 7.38
N SER A 217 -11.63 -11.58 8.08
CA SER A 217 -12.32 -10.29 8.14
C SER A 217 -12.24 -9.53 6.80
N CYS A 218 -11.36 -9.96 5.88
CA CYS A 218 -11.17 -9.35 4.57
C CYS A 218 -11.86 -10.13 3.46
N LEU A 219 -12.27 -9.42 2.41
CA LEU A 219 -12.74 -10.01 1.17
C LEU A 219 -11.57 -10.32 0.23
N SER A 220 -11.63 -11.47 -0.45
CA SER A 220 -10.64 -11.89 -1.45
C SER A 220 -11.02 -11.55 -2.89
N ARG A 221 -12.23 -10.98 -3.09
CA ARG A 221 -12.76 -10.57 -4.39
C ARG A 221 -13.63 -9.31 -4.24
N PRO A 222 -13.74 -8.47 -5.28
CA PRO A 222 -14.67 -7.35 -5.27
C PRO A 222 -16.11 -7.83 -5.11
N SER A 223 -16.92 -7.07 -4.37
CA SER A 223 -18.35 -7.36 -4.15
C SER A 223 -19.25 -7.07 -5.37
N ALA A 224 -18.74 -6.37 -6.40
CA ALA A 224 -19.50 -6.03 -7.62
C ALA A 224 -19.29 -7.05 -8.77
N HIS A 225 -20.33 -7.24 -9.58
CA HIS A 225 -20.47 -8.27 -10.64
C HIS A 225 -19.46 -8.18 -11.81
N ASN A 226 -18.58 -7.17 -11.83
CA ASN A 226 -17.52 -7.00 -12.86
C ASN A 226 -16.16 -7.62 -12.43
N GLY A 227 -16.14 -8.40 -11.35
CA GLY A 227 -14.96 -8.86 -10.61
C GLY A 227 -14.05 -9.91 -11.27
N ARG A 228 -13.69 -9.76 -12.55
CA ARG A 228 -12.70 -10.64 -13.19
C ARG A 228 -11.31 -10.04 -13.31
N ASP A 229 -11.19 -8.72 -13.43
CA ASP A 229 -9.88 -8.06 -13.55
C ASP A 229 -9.69 -7.00 -12.46
N VAL A 230 -9.00 -7.40 -11.39
CA VAL A 230 -8.63 -6.53 -10.25
C VAL A 230 -7.73 -5.38 -10.69
N MET A 231 -6.92 -5.58 -11.73
CA MET A 231 -5.98 -4.59 -12.25
C MET A 231 -6.62 -3.69 -13.30
N ALA A 232 -7.67 -4.12 -13.99
CA ALA A 232 -8.50 -3.23 -14.82
C ALA A 232 -9.17 -2.12 -14.00
N ALA A 233 -9.42 -2.38 -12.71
CA ALA A 233 -9.95 -1.38 -11.78
C ALA A 233 -8.86 -0.53 -11.11
N ALA A 234 -7.59 -0.63 -11.51
CA ALA A 234 -6.51 0.17 -10.94
C ALA A 234 -6.69 1.68 -11.25
N PRO A 235 -6.26 2.59 -10.36
CA PRO A 235 -6.31 4.02 -10.64
C PRO A 235 -5.30 4.42 -11.71
N ASP A 236 -5.59 5.49 -12.47
CA ASP A 236 -4.70 6.02 -13.51
C ASP A 236 -3.32 6.44 -12.98
N SER A 237 -3.18 6.73 -11.69
CA SER A 237 -1.88 6.96 -11.07
C SER A 237 -0.94 5.75 -11.19
N LEU A 238 -1.47 4.52 -11.27
CA LEU A 238 -0.66 3.33 -11.43
C LEU A 238 -0.03 3.21 -12.82
N SER A 239 -0.68 3.72 -13.86
CA SER A 239 -0.11 3.76 -15.22
C SER A 239 0.86 4.94 -15.41
N ARG A 240 0.81 5.95 -14.53
CA ARG A 240 1.70 7.12 -14.57
C ARG A 240 3.05 6.89 -13.92
N ILE A 241 3.18 5.91 -13.01
CA ILE A 241 4.48 5.47 -12.51
C ILE A 241 5.19 4.75 -13.67
N ARG A 242 5.98 5.50 -14.45
CA ARG A 242 6.82 4.92 -15.50
C ARG A 242 7.89 4.04 -14.85
N ASP A 243 7.90 2.80 -15.31
CA ASP A 243 9.00 1.86 -15.14
C ASP A 243 10.30 2.53 -15.61
N HIS A 244 11.33 2.54 -14.77
CA HIS A 244 12.66 2.96 -15.19
C HIS A 244 13.27 1.85 -16.05
N ASP A 245 13.94 2.26 -17.14
CA ASP A 245 14.95 1.47 -17.86
C ASP A 245 16.12 1.10 -16.93
#